data_AF-A0A1C6KXW9-F1
#
_entry.id   AF-A0A1C6KXW9-F1
#
_cell.length_a   1.000
_cell.length_b   1.000
_cell.length_c   1.000
_cell.angle_alpha   90.00
_cell.angle_beta   90.00
_cell.angle_gamma   90.00
#
_symmetry.space_group_name_H-M   'P 1'
#
loop_
_entity.id
_entity.type
_entity.pdbx_description
1 polymer ?
#
loop_
_entity_poly.entity_id
_entity_poly.type
_entity_poly.pdbx_seq_one_letter_code
_entity_poly.pdbx_strand_id
1 'polypeptide(L)' 'MALNFNSTFGNKEISANCPLCKKPIKIRLNQVGTTIHCPFCRKSIDLKAGNNFDSNKRSIDKSLRDLDKTLKNFGK' A
#
# COMPACT_ATOMS: atom_id res chain seq x y z
N MET A 1 -16.23 -4.92 10.82
CA MET A 1 -15.01 -4.58 10.06
C MET A 1 -13.97 -5.68 10.25
N ALA A 2 -13.07 -5.88 9.29
CA ALA A 2 -11.86 -6.66 9.47
C ALA A 2 -10.66 -5.73 9.24
N LEU A 3 -9.89 -5.42 10.29
CA LEU A 3 -8.68 -4.61 10.13
C LEU A 3 -7.57 -5.48 9.54
N ASN A 4 -7.04 -5.06 8.39
CA ASN A 4 -5.95 -5.70 7.68
C ASN A 4 -5.20 -4.65 6.85
N PHE A 5 -3.99 -4.96 6.38
CA PHE A 5 -3.14 -3.99 5.71
C PHE A 5 -3.82 -3.36 4.49
N ASN A 6 -4.52 -4.16 3.68
CA ASN A 6 -5.16 -3.66 2.47
C ASN A 6 -6.32 -2.70 2.77
N SER A 7 -7.08 -2.97 3.83
CA SER A 7 -8.22 -2.14 4.22
C SER A 7 -7.79 -0.83 4.89
N THR A 8 -6.70 -0.85 5.66
CA THR A 8 -6.18 0.32 6.38
C THR A 8 -5.26 1.19 5.51
N PHE A 9 -4.39 0.56 4.71
CA PHE A 9 -3.33 1.25 3.97
C PHE A 9 -3.39 1.04 2.46
N GLY A 10 -4.09 0.01 1.96
CA GLY A 10 -4.07 -0.34 0.53
C GLY A 10 -4.54 0.79 -0.40
N ASN A 11 -5.57 1.55 0.02
CA ASN A 11 -6.08 2.70 -0.73
C ASN A 11 -5.35 4.02 -0.42
N LYS A 12 -4.33 4.00 0.45
CA LYS A 12 -3.59 5.21 0.80
C LYS A 12 -2.73 5.63 -0.38
N GLU A 13 -2.97 6.84 -0.85
CA GLU A 13 -2.20 7.47 -1.91
C GLU A 13 -0.94 8.09 -1.32
N ILE A 14 0.20 7.83 -1.94
CA ILE A 14 1.45 8.53 -1.66
C ILE A 14 1.86 9.29 -2.92
N SER A 15 2.37 10.51 -2.71
CA SER A 15 2.92 11.33 -3.79
C SER A 15 4.36 10.91 -4.03
N ALA A 16 4.65 10.43 -5.23
CA ALA A 16 5.99 10.11 -5.69
C ALA A 16 6.29 10.90 -6.97
N ASN A 17 7.55 11.25 -7.21
CA ASN A 17 7.92 11.93 -8.45
C ASN A 17 8.18 10.90 -9.54
N CYS A 18 7.53 11.05 -10.69
CA CYS A 18 7.79 10.19 -11.83
C CYS A 18 9.24 10.41 -12.33
N PRO A 19 10.07 9.36 -12.47
CA PRO A 19 11.47 9.51 -12.90
C PRO A 19 11.61 10.00 -14.35
N LEU A 20 10.56 9.85 -15.17
CA LEU A 20 10.58 10.21 -16.59
C LEU A 20 10.19 11.67 -16.83
N CYS A 21 9.10 12.12 -16.23
CA CYS A 21 8.56 13.47 -16.46
C CYS A 21 8.74 14.42 -15.26
N LYS A 22 9.31 13.92 -14.16
CA LYS A 22 9.54 14.66 -12.89
C LYS A 22 8.28 15.27 -12.26
N LYS A 23 7.09 14.91 -12.75
CA LYS A 23 5.81 15.38 -12.19
C LYS A 23 5.41 14.52 -10.99
N PRO A 24 4.74 15.13 -9.99
CA PRO A 24 4.21 14.40 -8.85
C PRO A 24 3.05 13.52 -9.30
N ILE A 25 3.17 12.22 -9.08
CA ILE A 25 2.14 11.22 -9.33
C ILE A 25 1.64 10.65 -8.00
N LYS A 26 0.35 10.34 -7.94
CA LYS A 26 -0.25 9.65 -6.81
C LYS A 26 -0.24 8.15 -7.09
N ILE A 27 0.34 7.38 -6.20
CA ILE A 27 0.39 5.91 -6.28
C ILE A 27 -0.24 5.32 -5.03
N ARG A 28 -0.99 4.22 -5.17
CA ARG A 28 -1.59 3.53 -4.02
C ARG A 28 -0.64 2.48 -3.49
N LEU A 29 -0.61 2.28 -2.16
CA LEU A 29 0.25 1.25 -1.56
C LEU A 29 -0.10 -0.18 -2.02
N ASN A 30 -1.35 -0.44 -2.42
CA ASN A 30 -1.71 -1.74 -3.00
C ASN A 30 -1.18 -1.97 -4.43
N GLN A 31 -0.72 -0.91 -5.11
CA GLN A 31 -0.14 -0.99 -6.45
C GLN A 31 1.38 -1.24 -6.40
N VAL A 32 1.99 -1.24 -5.21
CA VAL A 32 3.40 -1.60 -5.04
C VAL A 32 3.58 -3.07 -5.42
N GLY A 33 4.52 -3.35 -6.31
CA GLY A 33 4.72 -4.65 -6.96
C GLY A 33 3.97 -4.80 -8.28
N THR A 34 3.27 -3.76 -8.75
CA THR A 34 2.55 -3.76 -10.04
C THR A 34 3.03 -2.64 -10.95
N THR A 35 2.71 -2.75 -12.24
CA THR A 35 2.97 -1.70 -13.22
C THR A 35 1.84 -0.67 -13.22
N ILE A 36 2.18 0.60 -13.04
CA ILE A 36 1.24 1.72 -13.11
C ILE A 36 1.50 2.59 -14.34
N HIS A 37 0.48 3.32 -14.81
CA HIS A 37 0.63 4.29 -15.88
C HIS A 37 0.67 5.71 -15.32
N CYS A 38 1.70 6.47 -15.68
CA CYS A 38 1.79 7.88 -15.31
C CYS A 38 0.74 8.69 -16.12
N PRO A 39 -0.14 9.47 -15.47
CA PRO A 39 -1.18 10.25 -16.17
C PRO A 39 -0.61 11.40 -17.01
N PHE A 40 0.63 11.84 -16.73
CA PHE A 40 1.23 12.98 -17.42
C PHE A 40 2.00 12.58 -18.68
N CYS A 41 2.86 11.56 -18.58
CA CYS A 41 3.69 11.13 -19.71
C CYS A 41 3.18 9.83 -20.37
N ARG A 42 2.12 9.22 -19.83
CA ARG A 42 1.52 7.96 -20.28
C ARG A 42 2.49 6.77 -20.33
N LYS A 43 3.64 6.88 -19.67
CA LYS A 43 4.63 5.81 -19.57
C LYS A 43 4.26 4.84 -18.45
N SER A 44 4.48 3.57 -18.71
CA SER A 44 4.37 2.48 -17.74
C SER A 44 5.58 2.54 -16.80
N ILE A 45 5.32 2.52 -15.50
CA ILE A 45 6.32 2.56 -14.43
C ILE A 45 6.12 1.31 -13.59
N ASP A 46 7.18 0.52 -13.48
CA ASP A 46 7.20 -0.64 -12.62
C ASP A 46 7.45 -0.20 -11.18
N LEU A 47 6.43 -0.33 -10.31
CA LEU A 47 6.60 -0.07 -8.88
C LEU A 47 7.23 -1.29 -8.25
N LYS A 48 8.56 -1.36 -8.25
CA LYS A 48 9.27 -2.44 -7.56
C LYS A 48 8.97 -2.37 -6.07
N ALA A 49 8.43 -3.47 -5.54
CA ALA A 49 8.39 -3.68 -4.11
C ALA A 49 9.84 -3.76 -3.62
N GLY A 50 10.20 -2.92 -2.64
CA GLY A 50 11.51 -3.04 -1.99
C GLY A 50 11.64 -4.42 -1.35
N ASN A 51 12.87 -4.90 -1.16
CA ASN A 51 13.18 -6.26 -0.68
C ASN A 51 12.43 -6.66 0.60
N ASN A 52 12.10 -5.68 1.45
CA ASN A 52 11.43 -5.90 2.74
C ASN A 52 9.93 -5.56 2.72
N PHE A 53 9.36 -5.13 1.59
CA PHE A 53 7.98 -4.64 1.54
C PHE A 53 6.97 -5.75 1.83
N ASP A 54 7.14 -6.93 1.22
CA ASP A 54 6.24 -8.07 1.46
C ASP A 54 6.32 -8.56 2.92
N SER A 55 7.54 -8.73 3.43
CA SER A 55 7.80 -9.12 4.82
C SER A 55 7.18 -8.14 5.81
N ASN A 56 7.41 -6.83 5.64
CA ASN A 56 6.80 -5.81 6.48
C ASN A 56 5.28 -5.80 6.36
N LYS A 57 4.74 -5.88 5.14
CA LYS A 57 3.30 -5.93 4.90
C LYS A 57 2.66 -7.09 5.66
N ARG A 58 3.27 -8.28 5.63
CA ARG A 58 2.78 -9.46 6.35
C ARG A 58 2.82 -9.29 7.86
N SER A 59 3.91 -8.72 8.39
CA SER A 59 4.02 -8.42 9.83
C SER A 59 2.96 -7.42 10.28
N ILE A 60 2.78 -6.32 9.55
CA ILE A 60 1.77 -5.29 9.84
C ILE A 60 0.36 -5.89 9.71
N ASP A 61 0.09 -6.69 8.68
CA ASP A 61 -1.21 -7.35 8.48
C ASP A 61 -1.56 -8.25 9.66
N LYS A 62 -0.59 -9.03 10.16
CA LYS A 62 -0.78 -9.86 11.35
C LYS A 62 -1.12 -9.02 12.58
N SER A 63 -0.37 -7.95 12.85
CA SER A 63 -0.63 -7.06 13.99
C SER A 63 -2.03 -6.41 13.91
N LEU A 64 -2.46 -5.98 12.72
CA LEU A 64 -3.80 -5.40 12.52
C LEU A 64 -4.92 -6.42 12.76
N ARG A 65 -4.75 -7.65 12.30
CA ARG A 65 -5.73 -8.73 12.54
C ARG A 65 -5.81 -9.11 14.01
N ASP A 66 -4.69 -9.10 14.72
CA ASP A 66 -4.67 -9.40 16.15
C ASP A 66 -5.38 -8.30 16.95
N LEU A 67 -5.13 -7.03 16.61
CA LEU A 67 -5.85 -5.90 17.16
C LEU A 67 -7.36 -5.99 16.88
N ASP A 68 -7.77 -6.34 15.65
CA ASP A 68 -9.17 -6.54 15.28
C ASP A 68 -9.88 -7.58 16.15
N LYS A 69 -9.20 -8.70 16.44
CA LYS A 69 -9.72 -9.73 17.35
C LYS A 69 -9.87 -9.23 18.77
N THR A 70 -8.86 -8.52 19.29
CA THR A 70 -8.89 -7.95 20.64
C THR A 70 -10.05 -6.97 20.78
N LEU A 71 -10.23 -6.06 19.81
CA LEU A 71 -11.35 -5.10 19.81
C LEU A 71 -12.72 -5.78 19.74
N LYS A 72 -12.85 -6.87 18.99
CA LYS A 72 -14.11 -7.66 18.92
C LYS A 72 -14.47 -8.38 20.21
N ASN A 73 -13.48 -8.68 21.04
CA ASN A 73 -13.68 -9.30 22.35
C ASN A 73 -13.75 -8.26 23.47
N PHE A 74 -13.40 -7.00 23.20
CA PHE A 74 -13.47 -5.91 24.18
C PHE A 74 -14.93 -5.50 24.41
N GLY A 75 -15.45 -5.76 25.62
CA GLY A 75 -16.84 -5.44 25.99
C GLY A 75 -17.84 -6.60 25.88
N LYS A 76 -17.35 -7.84 25.70
CA LYS A 76 -18.11 -9.05 26.03
C LYS A 76 -17.85 -9.50 27.46
#